data_AF-A0A091BX34-F1
#
_entry.id   AF-A0A091BX34-F1
#
_cell.length_a   1.000
_cell.length_b   1.000
_cell.length_c   1.000
_cell.angle_alpha   90.00
_cell.angle_beta   90.00
_cell.angle_gamma   90.00
#
_symmetry.space_group_name_H-M   'P 1'
#
loop_
_entity.id
_entity.type
_entity.pdbx_description
1 polymer ?
#
loop_
_entity_poly.entity_id
_entity_poly.type
_entity_poly.pdbx_seq_one_letter_code
_entity_poly.pdbx_strand_id
1 'polypeptide(L)'
;MLCSGRSITAILPYIDVLKLNNNQYSIAFNGATIFQNSSLELLQSLTLSDQQLQTIYTFLISLKVPISVDISTLTDVFELSDFSPSNYQQISHNFLNFHKIEFDSISPNLNPTTLIITGDCSDINQVSQNIPSVLTNLFSVVNSRSDMVEFLPKQANKLMAAQNVVQADHNKLSNIIFLVITSRK
;
A
#
# COMPACT_ATOMS: atom_id res chain seq x y z
N MET A 1 6.95 -4.54 17.01
CA MET A 1 6.03 -4.30 15.88
C MET A 1 6.80 -3.68 14.73
N LEU A 2 6.74 -4.29 13.55
CA LEU A 2 7.31 -3.74 12.32
C LEU A 2 6.21 -2.97 11.57
N CYS A 3 6.51 -1.78 11.06
CA CYS A 3 5.55 -0.95 10.32
C CYS A 3 6.13 -0.60 8.95
N SER A 4 5.43 -0.95 7.86
CA SER A 4 5.95 -0.78 6.49
C SER A 4 4.87 -0.38 5.49
N GLY A 5 5.29 0.19 4.37
CA GLY A 5 4.43 0.41 3.20
C GLY A 5 4.17 -0.86 2.39
N ARG A 6 5.00 -1.88 2.59
CA ARG A 6 4.94 -3.16 1.87
C ARG A 6 3.68 -3.96 2.22
N SER A 7 3.33 -4.93 1.36
CA SER A 7 2.31 -5.93 1.64
C SER A 7 2.73 -6.89 2.75
N ILE A 8 1.78 -7.67 3.28
CA ILE A 8 2.05 -8.73 4.27
C ILE A 8 3.16 -9.64 3.74
N THR A 9 2.98 -10.22 2.55
CA THR A 9 3.91 -11.19 1.94
C THR A 9 5.34 -10.62 1.82
N ALA A 10 5.48 -9.36 1.42
CA ALA A 10 6.79 -8.71 1.27
C ALA A 10 7.43 -8.29 2.62
N ILE A 11 6.69 -8.35 3.72
CA ILE A 11 7.18 -8.06 5.09
C ILE A 11 7.62 -9.35 5.80
N LEU A 12 7.03 -10.51 5.51
CA LEU A 12 7.30 -11.77 6.22
C LEU A 12 8.78 -12.12 6.37
N PRO A 13 9.64 -12.03 5.32
CA PRO A 13 11.06 -12.34 5.47
C PRO A 13 11.78 -11.48 6.53
N TYR A 14 11.33 -10.24 6.73
CA TYR A 14 11.90 -9.34 7.74
C TYR A 14 11.42 -9.68 9.14
N ILE A 15 10.18 -10.12 9.29
CA ILE A 15 9.64 -10.61 10.57
C ILE A 15 10.47 -11.81 11.05
N ASP A 16 10.80 -12.73 10.15
CA ASP A 16 11.61 -13.90 10.44
C ASP A 16 13.03 -13.55 10.86
N VAL A 17 13.73 -12.73 10.07
CA VAL A 17 15.11 -12.28 10.37
C VAL A 17 15.18 -11.53 11.71
N LEU A 18 14.18 -10.71 12.00
CA LEU A 18 14.10 -9.93 13.24
C LEU A 18 13.53 -10.74 14.42
N LYS A 19 13.14 -12.01 14.19
CA LYS A 19 12.56 -12.92 15.19
C LYS A 19 11.32 -12.33 15.89
N LEU A 20 10.45 -11.67 15.11
CA LEU A 20 9.23 -11.01 15.61
C LEU A 20 8.00 -11.93 15.62
N ASN A 21 8.18 -13.24 15.45
CA ASN A 21 7.10 -14.22 15.30
C ASN A 21 6.28 -14.49 16.58
N ASN A 22 6.76 -14.09 17.76
CA ASN A 22 6.14 -14.44 19.05
C ASN A 22 4.92 -13.58 19.41
N ASN A 23 3.79 -13.76 18.71
CA ASN A 23 2.50 -13.09 18.95
C ASN A 23 2.56 -11.56 18.96
N GLN A 24 3.53 -10.99 18.22
CA GLN A 24 3.58 -9.57 17.97
C GLN A 24 2.74 -9.22 16.76
N TYR A 25 2.26 -7.98 16.71
CA TYR A 25 1.61 -7.43 15.53
C TYR A 25 2.63 -6.75 14.61
N SER A 26 2.30 -6.70 13.32
CA SER A 26 2.94 -5.87 12.31
C SER A 26 1.90 -5.08 11.51
N ILE A 27 2.36 -3.98 10.92
CA ILE A 27 1.55 -3.05 10.14
C ILE A 27 2.08 -3.03 8.70
N ALA A 28 1.20 -3.35 7.76
CA ALA A 28 1.46 -3.36 6.34
C ALA A 28 0.71 -2.23 5.63
N PHE A 29 1.01 -2.02 4.34
CA PHE A 29 0.27 -1.10 3.47
C PHE A 29 0.06 0.28 4.08
N ASN A 30 1.14 0.88 4.60
CA ASN A 30 1.13 2.21 5.21
C ASN A 30 0.09 2.42 6.33
N GLY A 31 -0.36 1.35 6.99
CA GLY A 31 -1.37 1.42 8.04
C GLY A 31 -2.76 0.94 7.61
N ALA A 32 -2.95 0.48 6.37
CA ALA A 32 -4.22 -0.11 5.95
C ALA A 32 -4.47 -1.46 6.62
N THR A 33 -3.41 -2.22 6.90
CA THR A 33 -3.52 -3.58 7.43
C THR A 33 -2.70 -3.77 8.70
N ILE A 34 -3.32 -4.40 9.69
CA ILE A 34 -2.69 -4.84 10.94
C ILE A 34 -2.91 -6.35 11.05
N PHE A 35 -1.83 -7.10 11.26
CA PHE A 35 -1.89 -8.56 11.37
C PHE A 35 -0.99 -9.09 12.48
N GLN A 36 -1.39 -10.21 13.08
CA GLN A 36 -0.57 -10.95 14.04
C GLN A 36 0.49 -11.77 13.29
N ASN A 37 1.76 -11.67 13.69
CA ASN A 37 2.88 -12.23 12.94
C ASN A 37 2.86 -13.77 12.85
N SER A 38 2.39 -14.46 13.90
CA SER A 38 2.36 -15.93 13.95
C SER A 38 1.21 -16.56 13.18
N SER A 39 0.00 -15.99 13.32
CA SER A 39 -1.24 -16.54 12.74
C SER A 39 -1.62 -15.91 11.40
N LEU A 40 -1.05 -14.74 11.07
CA LEU A 40 -1.49 -13.84 10.01
C LEU A 40 -2.95 -13.37 10.15
N GLU A 41 -3.54 -13.55 11.32
CA GLU A 41 -4.89 -13.06 11.62
C GLU A 41 -4.92 -11.54 11.55
N LEU A 42 -5.94 -11.01 10.88
CA LEU A 42 -6.08 -9.58 10.63
C LEU A 42 -6.83 -8.92 11.78
N LEU A 43 -6.19 -7.98 12.46
CA LEU A 43 -6.85 -7.07 13.39
C LEU A 43 -7.54 -5.91 12.64
N GLN A 44 -6.99 -5.53 11.49
CA GLN A 44 -7.53 -4.48 10.63
C GLN A 44 -7.19 -4.79 9.18
N SER A 45 -8.16 -4.59 8.28
CA SER A 45 -7.96 -4.64 6.84
C SER A 45 -8.83 -3.58 6.17
N LEU A 46 -8.22 -2.47 5.75
CA LEU A 46 -8.88 -1.41 5.01
C LEU A 46 -8.72 -1.64 3.51
N THR A 47 -9.79 -1.43 2.76
CA THR A 47 -9.80 -1.59 1.29
C THR A 47 -10.33 -0.34 0.59
N LEU A 48 -9.95 -0.18 -0.67
CA LEU A 48 -10.52 0.80 -1.59
C LEU A 48 -11.82 0.25 -2.16
N SER A 49 -12.85 1.09 -2.26
CA SER A 49 -14.09 0.73 -2.94
C SER A 49 -13.98 0.84 -4.47
N ASP A 50 -14.91 0.20 -5.18
CA ASP A 50 -14.99 0.30 -6.66
C ASP A 50 -15.12 1.76 -7.12
N GLN A 51 -15.93 2.57 -6.43
CA GLN A 51 -16.09 4.00 -6.73
C GLN A 51 -14.76 4.75 -6.54
N GLN A 52 -14.00 4.39 -5.51
CA GLN A 52 -12.69 4.98 -5.27
C GLN A 52 -11.70 4.62 -6.37
N LEU A 53 -11.66 3.35 -6.78
CA LEU A 53 -10.85 2.89 -7.91
C LEU A 53 -11.23 3.64 -9.20
N GLN A 54 -12.52 3.75 -9.52
CA GLN A 54 -13.02 4.49 -10.68
C GLN A 54 -12.56 5.95 -10.68
N THR A 55 -12.57 6.59 -9.50
CA THR A 55 -12.16 7.99 -9.35
C THR A 55 -10.67 8.16 -9.65
N ILE A 56 -9.83 7.25 -9.14
CA ILE A 56 -8.38 7.26 -9.42
C ILE A 56 -8.13 6.97 -10.90
N TYR A 57 -8.76 5.93 -11.46
CA TYR A 57 -8.61 5.53 -12.85
C TYR A 57 -8.95 6.68 -13.82
N THR A 58 -10.09 7.34 -13.61
CA THR A 58 -10.53 8.48 -14.43
C THR A 58 -9.51 9.62 -14.40
N PHE A 59 -8.93 9.90 -13.21
CA PHE A 59 -7.86 10.88 -13.07
C PHE A 59 -6.62 10.48 -13.89
N LEU A 60 -6.14 9.25 -13.77
CA LEU A 60 -4.92 8.80 -14.44
C LEU A 60 -5.06 8.80 -15.96
N ILE A 61 -6.20 8.34 -16.50
CA ILE A 61 -6.49 8.38 -17.93
C ILE A 61 -6.49 9.82 -18.46
N SER A 62 -6.99 10.78 -17.67
CA SER A 62 -7.02 12.20 -18.08
C SER A 62 -5.64 12.85 -18.19
N LEU A 63 -4.64 12.34 -17.45
CA LEU A 63 -3.28 12.89 -17.42
C LEU A 63 -2.44 12.53 -18.65
N LYS A 64 -2.72 11.37 -19.28
CA LYS A 64 -1.98 10.87 -20.46
C LYS A 64 -0.45 10.80 -20.25
N VAL A 65 -0.04 10.41 -19.05
CA VAL A 65 1.37 10.24 -18.67
C VAL A 65 1.76 8.76 -18.83
N PRO A 66 2.97 8.42 -19.30
CA PRO A 66 3.41 7.04 -19.47
C PRO A 66 3.78 6.38 -18.13
N ILE A 67 2.76 6.02 -17.36
CA ILE A 67 2.88 5.32 -16.07
C ILE A 67 2.43 3.87 -16.19
N SER A 68 2.87 3.03 -15.25
CA SER A 68 2.27 1.74 -14.95
C SER A 68 1.44 1.82 -13.68
N VAL A 69 0.35 1.05 -13.63
CA VAL A 69 -0.60 1.05 -12.51
C VAL A 69 -0.85 -0.37 -12.05
N ASP A 70 -0.69 -0.60 -10.75
CA ASP A 70 -0.85 -1.90 -10.12
C ASP A 70 -1.83 -1.79 -8.95
N ILE A 71 -2.70 -2.78 -8.80
CA ILE A 71 -3.59 -2.93 -7.65
C ILE A 71 -3.06 -4.03 -6.76
N SER A 72 -2.67 -3.71 -5.53
CA SER A 72 -2.27 -4.74 -4.55
C SER A 72 -3.44 -5.08 -3.64
N THR A 73 -3.74 -6.36 -3.56
CA THR A 73 -4.58 -6.97 -2.52
C THR A 73 -3.68 -7.48 -1.39
N LEU A 74 -4.24 -8.21 -0.42
CA LEU A 74 -3.46 -8.83 0.66
C LEU A 74 -2.46 -9.87 0.15
N THR A 75 -2.82 -10.61 -0.91
CA THR A 75 -2.08 -11.79 -1.39
C THR A 75 -1.44 -11.60 -2.75
N ASP A 76 -2.04 -10.76 -3.60
CA ASP A 76 -1.74 -10.68 -5.02
C ASP A 76 -1.62 -9.23 -5.47
N VAL A 77 -0.98 -9.05 -6.63
CA VAL A 77 -0.89 -7.78 -7.33
C VAL A 77 -1.47 -7.95 -8.73
N PHE A 78 -2.27 -6.99 -9.15
CA PHE A 78 -2.93 -6.96 -10.45
C PHE A 78 -2.43 -5.76 -11.24
N GLU A 79 -1.62 -6.02 -12.27
CA GLU A 79 -1.18 -5.04 -13.25
C GLU A 79 -2.37 -4.66 -14.14
N LEU A 80 -2.68 -3.36 -14.20
CA LEU A 80 -3.71 -2.83 -15.09
C LEU A 80 -3.16 -2.72 -16.52
N SER A 81 -3.68 -3.55 -17.41
CA SER A 81 -3.23 -3.65 -18.81
C SER A 81 -3.60 -2.44 -19.66
N ASP A 82 -4.46 -1.56 -19.14
CA ASP A 82 -4.79 -0.25 -19.71
C ASP A 82 -3.61 0.74 -19.70
N PHE A 83 -2.58 0.46 -18.90
CA PHE A 83 -1.40 1.31 -18.70
C PHE A 83 -0.11 0.65 -19.19
N SER A 84 1.04 1.30 -18.98
CA SER A 84 2.35 0.73 -19.31
C SER A 84 2.62 -0.53 -18.49
N PRO A 85 3.46 -1.47 -18.98
CA PRO A 85 3.80 -2.67 -18.24
C PRO A 85 4.34 -2.40 -16.84
N SER A 86 4.04 -3.29 -15.88
CA SER A 86 4.36 -3.07 -14.45
C SER A 86 5.86 -2.86 -14.17
N ASN A 87 6.23 -1.62 -13.84
CA ASN A 87 7.54 -1.32 -13.25
C ASN A 87 7.61 -1.82 -11.80
N TYR A 88 6.48 -1.91 -11.10
CA TYR A 88 6.41 -2.40 -9.73
C TYR A 88 6.86 -3.86 -9.62
N GLN A 89 6.50 -4.70 -10.58
CA GLN A 89 6.95 -6.10 -10.62
C GLN A 89 8.47 -6.22 -10.57
N GLN A 90 9.18 -5.41 -11.36
CA GLN A 90 10.65 -5.44 -11.43
C GLN A 90 11.32 -5.07 -10.10
N ILE A 91 10.74 -4.12 -9.35
CA ILE A 91 11.29 -3.67 -8.07
C ILE A 91 10.81 -4.50 -6.88
N SER A 92 9.80 -5.35 -7.05
CA SER A 92 9.25 -6.21 -6.00
C SER A 92 10.00 -7.52 -5.80
N HIS A 93 11.03 -7.79 -6.61
CA HIS A 93 11.97 -8.93 -6.49
C HIS A 93 11.30 -10.32 -6.34
N ASN A 94 10.17 -10.54 -7.00
CA ASN A 94 9.43 -11.82 -7.05
C ASN A 94 8.83 -12.31 -5.71
N PHE A 95 8.65 -11.43 -4.72
CA PHE A 95 7.93 -11.82 -3.49
C PHE A 95 6.42 -11.86 -3.64
N LEU A 96 5.89 -11.40 -4.78
CA LEU A 96 4.46 -11.19 -4.99
C LEU A 96 4.01 -11.92 -6.25
N ASN A 97 2.78 -12.42 -6.22
CA ASN A 97 2.12 -12.99 -7.38
C ASN A 97 1.50 -11.86 -8.19
N PHE A 98 1.90 -11.76 -9.46
CA PHE A 98 1.39 -10.76 -10.39
C PHE A 98 0.43 -11.40 -11.39
N HIS A 99 -0.69 -10.72 -11.60
CA HIS A 99 -1.69 -11.05 -12.60
C HIS A 99 -1.94 -9.83 -13.48
N LYS A 100 -2.35 -10.05 -14.73
CA LYS A 100 -2.77 -8.97 -15.61
C LYS A 100 -4.29 -8.89 -15.62
N ILE A 101 -4.83 -7.68 -15.57
CA ILE A 101 -6.27 -7.43 -15.64
C ILE A 101 -6.52 -6.12 -16.38
N GLU A 102 -7.65 -6.02 -17.07
CA GLU A 102 -8.17 -4.73 -17.56
C GLU A 102 -9.03 -4.10 -16.47
N PHE A 103 -9.07 -2.76 -16.40
CA PHE A 103 -9.84 -2.06 -15.36
C PHE A 103 -11.32 -2.46 -15.35
N ASP A 104 -11.94 -2.56 -16.52
CA ASP A 104 -13.36 -2.94 -16.67
C ASP A 104 -13.64 -4.42 -16.32
N SER A 105 -12.58 -5.23 -16.15
CA SER A 105 -12.67 -6.64 -15.75
C SER A 105 -12.45 -6.85 -14.24
N ILE A 106 -12.26 -5.78 -13.46
CA ILE A 106 -12.08 -5.89 -12.01
C ILE A 106 -13.34 -6.45 -11.35
N SER A 107 -13.17 -7.55 -10.61
CA SER A 107 -14.24 -8.12 -9.80
C SER A 107 -14.59 -7.20 -8.63
N PRO A 108 -15.89 -7.02 -8.30
CA PRO A 108 -16.31 -6.25 -7.12
C PRO A 108 -15.81 -6.84 -5.79
N ASN A 109 -15.35 -8.10 -5.80
CA ASN A 109 -14.80 -8.78 -4.62
C ASN A 109 -13.26 -8.78 -4.58
N LEU A 110 -12.59 -7.96 -5.40
CA LEU A 110 -11.12 -7.92 -5.47
C LEU A 110 -10.48 -7.51 -4.13
N ASN A 111 -11.18 -6.70 -3.32
CA ASN A 111 -10.69 -6.13 -2.06
C ASN A 111 -9.30 -5.46 -2.18
N PRO A 112 -9.17 -4.40 -3.00
CA PRO A 112 -7.91 -3.67 -3.18
C PRO A 112 -7.46 -3.02 -1.87
N THR A 113 -6.20 -3.22 -1.47
CA THR A 113 -5.64 -2.55 -0.29
C THR A 113 -4.91 -1.25 -0.67
N THR A 114 -4.23 -1.24 -1.81
CA THR A 114 -3.55 -0.06 -2.35
C THR A 114 -3.55 -0.08 -3.87
N LEU A 115 -3.61 1.10 -4.48
CA LEU A 115 -3.30 1.31 -5.89
C LEU A 115 -1.94 2.00 -5.99
N ILE A 116 -1.05 1.44 -6.80
CA ILE A 116 0.36 1.83 -6.91
C ILE A 116 0.59 2.35 -8.32
N ILE A 117 1.18 3.52 -8.42
CA ILE A 117 1.56 4.14 -9.69
C ILE A 117 3.07 4.23 -9.72
N THR A 118 3.67 3.70 -10.78
CA THR A 118 5.12 3.71 -10.98
C THR A 118 5.46 4.26 -12.37
N GLY A 119 6.63 4.87 -12.50
CA GLY A 119 7.07 5.55 -13.72
C GLY A 119 8.37 6.29 -13.49
N ASP A 120 8.85 7.00 -14.51
CA ASP A 120 10.03 7.84 -14.36
C ASP A 120 9.77 8.98 -13.36
N CYS A 121 10.83 9.47 -12.71
CA CYS A 121 10.69 10.52 -11.69
C CYS A 121 9.98 11.78 -12.20
N SER A 122 10.16 12.14 -13.48
CA SER A 122 9.45 13.27 -14.11
C SER A 122 7.95 13.01 -14.24
N ASP A 123 7.58 11.80 -14.64
CA ASP A 123 6.19 11.37 -14.84
C ASP A 123 5.45 11.30 -13.51
N ILE A 124 6.09 10.72 -12.50
CA ILE A 124 5.53 10.64 -11.14
C ILE A 124 5.42 12.01 -10.47
N ASN A 125 6.37 12.91 -10.75
CA ASN A 125 6.26 14.30 -10.31
C ASN A 125 5.08 14.99 -11.00
N GLN A 126 4.86 14.76 -12.30
CA GLN A 126 3.70 15.28 -13.02
C GLN A 126 2.39 14.72 -12.44
N VAL A 127 2.30 13.42 -12.16
CA VAL A 127 1.14 12.83 -11.48
C VAL A 127 0.91 13.53 -10.14
N SER A 128 1.93 13.59 -9.29
CA SER A 128 1.86 14.15 -7.93
C SER A 128 1.41 15.61 -7.89
N GLN A 129 1.93 16.44 -8.79
CA GLN A 129 1.58 17.87 -8.87
C GLN A 129 0.16 18.12 -9.36
N ASN A 130 -0.42 17.18 -10.10
CA ASN A 130 -1.74 17.31 -10.69
C ASN A 130 -2.82 16.58 -9.89
N ILE A 131 -2.50 15.94 -8.75
CA ILE A 131 -3.50 15.29 -7.89
C ILE A 131 -4.49 16.35 -7.39
N PRO A 132 -5.77 16.29 -7.81
CA PRO A 132 -6.76 17.28 -7.36
C PRO A 132 -7.12 17.07 -5.89
N SER A 133 -7.61 18.14 -5.24
CA SER A 133 -7.98 18.13 -3.82
C SER A 133 -9.03 17.07 -3.47
N VAL A 134 -9.91 16.74 -4.42
CA VAL A 134 -10.90 15.66 -4.25
C VAL A 134 -10.22 14.32 -3.95
N LEU A 135 -9.12 14.01 -4.61
CA LEU A 135 -8.36 12.78 -4.35
C LEU A 135 -7.64 12.86 -3.00
N THR A 136 -6.98 13.98 -2.69
CA THR A 136 -6.29 14.12 -1.39
C THR A 136 -7.26 14.09 -0.20
N ASN A 137 -8.53 14.42 -0.42
CA ASN A 137 -9.59 14.32 0.59
C ASN A 137 -10.11 12.88 0.75
N LEU A 138 -10.24 12.13 -0.34
CA LEU A 138 -10.74 10.76 -0.37
C LEU A 138 -9.69 9.69 -0.01
N PHE A 139 -8.41 10.01 -0.15
CA PHE A 139 -7.32 9.04 -0.04
C PHE A 139 -6.23 9.46 0.94
N SER A 140 -5.51 8.45 1.43
CA SER A 140 -4.17 8.62 1.97
C SER A 140 -3.21 8.44 0.80
N VAL A 141 -2.56 9.53 0.39
CA VAL A 141 -1.64 9.54 -0.76
C VAL A 141 -0.21 9.58 -0.23
N VAL A 142 0.61 8.61 -0.63
CA VAL A 142 1.98 8.44 -0.13
C VAL A 142 2.97 8.38 -1.28
N ASN A 143 4.01 9.20 -1.20
CA ASN A 143 5.15 9.15 -2.13
C ASN A 143 6.34 8.55 -1.39
N SER A 144 6.43 7.22 -1.36
CA SER A 144 7.50 6.52 -0.64
C SER A 144 8.82 6.53 -1.40
N ARG A 145 8.79 6.76 -2.72
CA ARG A 145 9.95 6.92 -3.61
C ARG A 145 9.67 8.01 -4.65
N SER A 146 10.72 8.53 -5.30
CA SER A 146 10.58 9.54 -6.36
C SER A 146 9.93 9.00 -7.64
N ASP A 147 9.95 7.68 -7.81
CA ASP A 147 9.41 6.92 -8.95
C ASP A 147 8.12 6.17 -8.61
N MET A 148 7.45 6.53 -7.49
CA MET A 148 6.24 5.84 -7.05
C MET A 148 5.29 6.73 -6.23
N VAL A 149 3.99 6.62 -6.53
CA VAL A 149 2.88 7.20 -5.76
C VAL A 149 1.91 6.09 -5.39
N GLU A 150 1.41 6.09 -4.15
CA GLU A 150 0.48 5.10 -3.64
C GLU A 150 -0.83 5.78 -3.18
N PHE A 151 -1.96 5.22 -3.60
CA PHE A 151 -3.29 5.59 -3.13
C PHE A 151 -3.84 4.50 -2.22
N LEU A 152 -4.13 4.88 -0.97
CA LEU A 152 -4.66 4.00 0.07
C LEU A 152 -5.98 4.55 0.63
N PRO A 153 -6.77 3.71 1.33
CA PRO A 153 -7.93 4.18 2.08
C PRO A 153 -7.57 5.37 2.97
N LYS A 154 -8.45 6.35 3.11
CA LYS A 154 -8.15 7.61 3.82
C LYS A 154 -7.65 7.39 5.25
N GLN A 155 -8.14 6.34 5.89
CA GLN A 155 -7.83 5.97 7.26
C GLN A 155 -6.48 5.25 7.39
N ALA A 156 -5.84 4.85 6.28
CA ALA A 156 -4.54 4.20 6.29
C ALA A 156 -3.45 5.18 6.75
N ASN A 157 -2.99 4.96 7.98
CA ASN A 157 -1.94 5.75 8.62
C ASN A 157 -1.18 4.87 9.63
N LYS A 158 0.15 4.76 9.47
CA LYS A 158 1.01 3.91 10.32
C LYS A 158 0.92 4.26 11.80
N LEU A 159 0.86 5.56 12.13
CA LEU A 159 0.79 6.01 13.52
C LEU A 159 -0.55 5.63 14.14
N MET A 160 -1.66 5.89 13.44
CA MET A 160 -2.99 5.52 13.93
C MET A 160 -3.13 4.01 14.07
N ALA A 161 -2.65 3.24 13.11
CA ALA A 161 -2.65 1.78 13.18
C ALA A 161 -1.80 1.26 14.37
N ALA A 162 -0.66 1.88 14.66
CA ALA A 162 0.16 1.53 15.82
C ALA A 162 -0.56 1.84 17.15
N GLN A 163 -1.30 2.93 17.21
CA GLN A 163 -2.13 3.27 18.37
C GLN A 163 -3.25 2.24 18.57
N ASN A 164 -3.88 1.77 17.49
CA ASN A 164 -4.93 0.74 17.53
C ASN A 164 -4.39 -0.59 18.10
N VAL A 165 -3.19 -1.01 17.69
CA VAL A 165 -2.53 -2.21 18.27
C VAL A 165 -2.35 -2.07 19.77
N VAL A 166 -1.81 -0.93 20.23
CA VAL A 166 -1.55 -0.73 21.65
C VAL A 166 -2.82 -0.68 22.49
N GLN A 167 -3.90 -0.10 21.95
CA GLN A 167 -5.21 -0.12 22.61
C GLN A 167 -5.79 -1.53 22.69
N ALA A 168 -5.70 -2.32 21.63
CA ALA A 168 -6.21 -3.69 21.59
C ALA A 168 -5.44 -4.62 22.54
N ASP A 169 -4.14 -4.40 22.71
CA ASP A 169 -3.28 -5.18 23.61
C ASP A 169 -3.28 -4.67 25.07
N HIS A 170 -4.22 -3.78 25.42
CA HIS A 170 -4.34 -3.14 26.74
C HIS A 170 -3.04 -2.46 27.25
N ASN A 171 -2.14 -2.13 26.34
CA ASN A 171 -0.87 -1.48 26.64
C ASN A 171 -1.04 0.04 26.69
N LYS A 172 -0.12 0.74 27.38
CA LYS A 172 -0.13 2.22 27.44
C LYS A 172 0.63 2.82 26.27
N LEU A 173 0.05 3.83 25.61
CA LEU A 173 0.71 4.60 24.54
C LEU A 173 2.05 5.23 24.97
N SER A 174 2.23 5.53 26.26
CA SER A 174 3.47 6.07 26.84
C SER A 174 4.69 5.14 26.70
N ASN A 175 4.47 3.87 26.34
CA ASN A 175 5.52 2.87 26.22
C ASN A 175 5.98 2.66 24.76
N ILE A 176 5.51 3.49 23.81
CA ILE A 176 5.86 3.36 22.40
C ILE A 176 7.03 4.28 22.05
N ILE A 177 8.10 3.71 21.50
CA ILE A 177 9.18 4.45 20.85
C ILE A 177 9.06 4.24 19.33
N PHE A 178 8.88 5.33 18.58
CA PHE A 178 8.91 5.30 17.13
C PHE A 178 10.33 5.53 16.63
N LEU A 179 10.83 4.62 15.80
CA LEU A 179 12.16 4.72 15.20
C LEU A 179 12.01 4.64 13.68
N VAL A 180 12.38 5.73 13.00
CA VAL A 180 12.34 5.80 11.53
C VAL A 180 13.72 5.44 11.01
N ILE A 181 13.80 4.33 10.27
CA ILE A 181 15.03 3.88 9.63
C ILE A 181 14.96 4.29 8.16
N THR A 182 15.72 5.33 7.79
CA THR A 182 15.90 5.70 6.38
C THR A 182 17.24 5.15 5.89
N SER A 183 17.26 4.36 4.82
CA SER A 183 18.51 4.13 4.11
C SER A 183 18.86 5.40 3.34
N ARG A 184 19.90 6.11 3.75
CA ARG A 184 20.53 7.10 2.86
C ARG A 184 21.07 6.32 1.67
N LYS A 185 20.48 6.54 0.49
CA LYS A 185 21.19 6.31 -0.77
C LYS A 185 22.05 7.53 -1.04
#